data_AF-A0AAD5CNS1-F1
#
_entry.id   AF-A0AAD5CNS1-F1
#
_cell.length_a   1.000
_cell.length_b   1.000
_cell.length_c   1.000
_cell.angle_alpha   90.00
_cell.angle_beta   90.00
_cell.angle_gamma   90.00
#
_symmetry.space_group_name_H-M   'P 1'
#
loop_
_entity.id
_entity.type
_entity.pdbx_description
1 polymer ?
#
loop_
_entity_poly.entity_id
_entity_poly.type
_entity_poly.pdbx_seq_one_letter_code
_entity_poly.pdbx_strand_id
1 'polypeptide(L)'
;MLLNLIFFLFTFPLTMVVGTFEGAKPDCPTHCGNITVPYPFGIGPECSLAEAYNLTCNNTSSYEPPNLLPVDGNLRIYDISDSELRISTLVSYMCYNQSGFVDGNITSVRTTEVFTFSEKNRFTVVGCDDYAYVTGTEEDDFASGCFGVCRKTHVPKGQCSGVGCCQISIPTGVSFYNAELYTLRNHSDVLSFNECGYGFLVEEGVYEFGGISDLSGDKLEFINRIQSTMPIVVDWVIAPNKTCATEVVNECKGNSSCYDVDGGGYRCKCNQGYEGNPYLDPGCQDIDECSNQGTYPCHGICSNTLGNYTCTCEPGSNGDPHTPNGCKDIAKDTIHVVLIIVVVSSILAVLSGIAGICFASHDRPTMKEVAIELDGLRKFTTHPWAQQQTCNETRSLVLEVEQSDLYDIPLINDTNEWESYSGITETALIKNHP
;
A
#
# COMPACT_ATOMS: atom_id res chain seq x y z
N MET A 1 0.35 36.85 15.00
CA MET A 1 -0.32 35.86 14.14
C MET A 1 0.71 34.79 13.81
N LEU A 2 0.50 33.55 14.26
CA LEU A 2 1.37 32.43 13.85
C LEU A 2 0.90 31.92 12.49
N LEU A 3 1.85 31.45 11.67
CA LEU A 3 1.60 30.84 10.37
C LEU A 3 1.72 29.32 10.52
N ASN A 4 0.58 28.61 10.57
CA ASN A 4 0.57 27.16 10.66
C ASN A 4 0.87 26.55 9.28
N LEU A 5 2.06 25.96 9.10
CA LEU A 5 2.28 25.02 7.99
C LEU A 5 1.67 23.66 8.35
N ILE A 6 0.68 23.22 7.58
CA ILE A 6 0.16 21.86 7.64
C ILE A 6 1.02 21.00 6.69
N PHE A 7 1.81 20.10 7.24
CA PHE A 7 2.48 19.06 6.46
C PHE A 7 1.45 18.02 6.03
N PHE A 8 0.94 18.15 4.80
CA PHE A 8 0.25 17.04 4.13
C PHE A 8 1.29 16.01 3.70
N LEU A 9 1.44 14.95 4.50
CA LEU A 9 2.08 13.72 4.06
C LEU A 9 1.17 13.04 3.05
N PHE A 10 1.36 13.37 1.77
CA PHE A 10 0.85 12.56 0.67
C PHE A 10 1.61 11.23 0.63
N THR A 11 1.15 10.28 1.43
CA THR A 11 1.39 8.86 1.15
C THR A 11 0.68 8.54 -0.16
N PHE A 12 1.41 8.63 -1.28
CA PHE A 12 0.98 7.98 -2.50
C PHE A 12 0.76 6.49 -2.15
N PRO A 13 -0.43 5.93 -2.38
CA PRO A 13 -0.53 4.48 -2.39
C PRO A 13 0.42 4.00 -3.49
N LEU A 14 1.30 3.05 -3.18
CA LEU A 14 1.76 2.16 -4.25
C LEU A 14 0.51 1.45 -4.75
N THR A 15 0.03 1.86 -5.91
CA THR A 15 -0.82 1.01 -6.73
C THR A 15 0.04 -0.19 -7.09
N MET A 16 -0.03 -1.25 -6.26
CA MET A 16 0.39 -2.56 -6.70
C MET A 16 -0.36 -2.82 -8.00
N VAL A 17 0.39 -2.93 -9.10
CA VAL A 17 -0.16 -3.53 -10.31
C VAL A 17 -0.44 -4.97 -9.94
N VAL A 18 -1.70 -5.25 -9.59
CA VAL A 18 -2.19 -6.62 -9.52
C VAL A 18 -1.95 -7.17 -10.92
N GLY A 19 -1.10 -8.19 -11.03
CA GLY A 19 -0.76 -8.79 -12.30
C GLY A 19 -2.01 -9.45 -12.88
N THR A 20 -2.70 -8.71 -13.76
CA THR A 20 -3.92 -9.16 -14.41
C THR A 20 -3.65 -10.46 -15.17
N PHE A 21 -4.63 -11.37 -15.18
CA PHE A 21 -4.52 -12.65 -15.88
C PHE A 21 -4.53 -12.47 -17.42
N GLU A 22 -3.49 -11.88 -18.00
CA GLU A 22 -3.40 -11.71 -19.43
C GLU A 22 -3.17 -13.05 -20.14
N GLY A 23 -3.99 -13.30 -21.17
CA GLY A 23 -3.90 -14.48 -22.03
C GLY A 23 -4.97 -15.54 -21.78
N ALA A 24 -5.69 -15.88 -22.85
CA ALA A 24 -6.30 -17.21 -22.98
C ALA A 24 -5.21 -18.26 -23.28
N LYS A 25 -5.56 -19.54 -23.16
CA LYS A 25 -4.70 -20.63 -23.61
C LYS A 25 -4.37 -20.48 -25.12
N PRO A 26 -3.15 -20.81 -25.58
CA PRO A 26 -2.82 -20.79 -27.00
C PRO A 26 -3.80 -21.58 -27.88
N ASP A 27 -4.02 -21.08 -29.09
CA ASP A 27 -4.99 -21.54 -30.09
C ASP A 27 -6.48 -21.49 -29.68
N CYS A 28 -6.82 -20.87 -28.53
CA CYS A 28 -8.19 -20.70 -28.05
C CYS A 28 -8.73 -19.26 -28.24
N PRO A 29 -10.08 -19.07 -28.27
CA PRO A 29 -10.68 -17.73 -28.37
C PRO A 29 -10.38 -16.86 -27.15
N THR A 30 -9.85 -15.66 -27.37
CA THR A 30 -9.52 -14.69 -26.30
C THR A 30 -10.69 -13.80 -25.87
N HIS A 31 -11.76 -13.72 -26.67
CA HIS A 31 -12.92 -12.87 -26.37
C HIS A 31 -14.25 -13.52 -26.74
N CYS A 32 -15.33 -13.10 -26.06
CA CYS A 32 -16.71 -13.29 -26.50
C CYS A 32 -17.48 -11.97 -26.32
N GLY A 33 -18.04 -11.43 -27.41
CA GLY A 33 -18.55 -10.05 -27.41
C GLY A 33 -17.45 -9.07 -27.00
N ASN A 34 -17.73 -8.22 -26.00
CA ASN A 34 -16.75 -7.30 -25.42
C ASN A 34 -15.93 -7.89 -24.25
N ILE A 35 -16.16 -9.15 -23.85
CA ILE A 35 -15.50 -9.75 -22.68
C ILE A 35 -14.25 -10.50 -23.10
N THR A 36 -13.12 -10.18 -22.48
CA THR A 36 -11.89 -10.98 -22.54
C THR A 36 -12.03 -12.22 -21.65
N VAL A 37 -11.62 -13.38 -22.17
CA VAL A 37 -11.67 -14.66 -21.45
C VAL A 37 -10.25 -15.09 -21.09
N PRO A 38 -9.79 -14.82 -19.86
CA PRO A 38 -8.46 -15.22 -19.41
C PRO A 38 -8.45 -16.69 -18.95
N TYR A 39 -7.33 -17.39 -19.12
CA TYR A 39 -7.16 -18.72 -18.53
C TYR A 39 -7.03 -18.59 -17.00
N PRO A 40 -7.74 -19.37 -16.15
CA PRO A 40 -8.20 -20.76 -16.37
C PRO A 40 -9.52 -20.93 -17.13
N PHE A 41 -10.25 -19.85 -17.43
CA PHE A 41 -11.44 -19.92 -18.27
C PHE A 41 -11.07 -20.12 -19.75
N GLY A 42 -12.01 -20.63 -20.53
CA GLY A 42 -11.81 -20.80 -21.96
C GLY A 42 -13.09 -21.16 -22.68
N ILE A 43 -13.12 -20.97 -24.01
CA ILE A 43 -14.28 -21.26 -24.85
C ILE A 43 -13.94 -22.46 -25.74
N GLY A 44 -14.58 -23.60 -25.50
CA GLY A 44 -14.46 -24.79 -26.34
C GLY A 44 -13.56 -25.89 -25.76
N PRO A 45 -13.36 -26.99 -26.51
CA PRO A 45 -12.66 -28.18 -26.01
C PRO A 45 -11.20 -27.88 -25.68
N GLU A 46 -10.75 -28.36 -24.53
CA GLU A 46 -9.38 -28.19 -24.01
C GLU A 46 -8.90 -26.73 -23.88
N CYS A 47 -9.81 -25.75 -23.89
CA CYS A 47 -9.46 -24.33 -23.77
C CYS A 47 -9.47 -23.79 -22.33
N SER A 48 -10.18 -24.45 -21.42
CA SER A 48 -10.23 -24.14 -19.99
C SER A 48 -9.37 -25.12 -19.17
N LEU A 49 -9.12 -24.80 -17.89
CA LEU A 49 -8.35 -25.66 -16.97
C LEU A 49 -9.08 -26.96 -16.61
N ALA A 50 -10.41 -26.89 -16.50
CA ALA A 50 -11.31 -28.03 -16.32
C ALA A 50 -12.68 -27.73 -16.94
N GLU A 51 -13.57 -28.72 -17.01
CA GLU A 51 -14.91 -28.59 -17.59
C GLU A 51 -15.75 -27.49 -16.89
N ALA A 52 -15.63 -27.36 -15.57
CA ALA A 52 -16.30 -26.32 -14.78
C ALA A 52 -15.81 -24.87 -15.07
N TYR A 53 -14.75 -24.71 -15.87
CA TYR A 53 -14.21 -23.42 -16.32
C TYR A 53 -14.51 -23.14 -17.82
N ASN A 54 -15.28 -24.01 -18.48
CA ASN A 54 -15.57 -23.91 -19.91
C ASN A 54 -16.79 -23.01 -20.17
N LEU A 55 -16.63 -21.98 -20.98
CA LEU A 55 -17.65 -20.95 -21.25
C LEU A 55 -18.29 -21.15 -22.63
N THR A 56 -19.60 -20.89 -22.74
CA THR A 56 -20.29 -20.93 -24.04
C THR A 56 -20.52 -19.53 -24.61
N CYS A 57 -19.84 -19.25 -25.72
CA CYS A 57 -20.10 -18.09 -26.56
C CYS A 57 -21.09 -18.43 -27.68
N ASN A 58 -22.23 -17.74 -27.75
CA ASN A 58 -23.23 -17.98 -28.79
C ASN A 58 -23.04 -17.02 -29.98
N ASN A 59 -22.35 -17.49 -31.03
CA ASN A 59 -21.97 -16.68 -32.19
C ASN A 59 -23.14 -16.20 -33.09
N THR A 60 -24.41 -16.35 -32.68
CA THR A 60 -25.58 -15.89 -33.46
C THR A 60 -25.76 -14.36 -33.45
N SER A 61 -25.15 -13.64 -32.51
CA SER A 61 -24.92 -12.19 -32.65
C SER A 61 -23.64 -11.76 -31.94
N SER A 62 -22.87 -10.84 -32.55
CA SER A 62 -21.57 -10.36 -32.03
C SER A 62 -21.67 -9.42 -30.81
N TYR A 63 -22.84 -9.36 -30.16
CA TYR A 63 -23.17 -8.44 -29.08
C TYR A 63 -23.69 -9.14 -27.81
N GLU A 64 -23.92 -10.45 -27.85
CA GLU A 64 -24.33 -11.20 -26.65
C GLU A 64 -23.12 -11.67 -25.84
N PRO A 65 -23.17 -11.55 -24.50
CA PRO A 65 -22.11 -12.03 -23.63
C PRO A 65 -21.99 -13.56 -23.61
N PRO A 66 -20.82 -14.11 -23.20
CA PRO A 66 -20.68 -15.52 -22.89
C PRO A 66 -21.59 -15.92 -21.71
N ASN A 67 -22.07 -17.16 -21.75
CA ASN A 67 -22.84 -17.77 -20.67
C ASN A 67 -21.95 -18.73 -19.89
N LEU A 68 -22.10 -18.72 -18.56
CA LEU A 68 -21.40 -19.62 -17.65
C LEU A 68 -21.98 -21.03 -17.76
N LEU A 69 -21.13 -22.05 -17.90
CA LEU A 69 -21.51 -23.46 -17.82
C LEU A 69 -20.66 -24.22 -16.78
N PRO A 70 -21.19 -25.32 -16.23
CA PRO A 70 -22.60 -25.70 -16.16
C PRO A 70 -23.27 -25.00 -14.96
N VAL A 71 -23.96 -23.88 -15.20
CA VAL A 71 -24.77 -23.16 -14.21
C VAL A 71 -26.21 -23.05 -14.71
N ASP A 72 -27.17 -23.41 -13.87
CA ASP A 72 -28.58 -23.42 -14.23
C ASP A 72 -29.08 -22.02 -14.61
N GLY A 73 -29.89 -21.93 -15.67
CA GLY A 73 -30.63 -20.72 -16.04
C GLY A 73 -30.01 -19.80 -17.09
N ASN A 74 -28.96 -20.21 -17.82
CA ASN A 74 -28.28 -19.40 -18.85
C ASN A 74 -27.74 -18.06 -18.30
N LEU A 75 -27.03 -18.09 -17.16
CA LEU A 75 -26.51 -16.87 -16.56
C LEU A 75 -25.40 -16.26 -17.43
N ARG A 76 -25.60 -15.00 -17.80
CA ARG A 76 -24.72 -14.21 -18.65
C ARG A 76 -23.61 -13.61 -17.80
N ILE A 77 -22.38 -13.72 -18.26
CA ILE A 77 -21.23 -13.07 -17.63
C ILE A 77 -21.15 -11.63 -18.17
N TYR A 78 -20.88 -10.66 -17.31
CA TYR A 78 -20.66 -9.25 -17.68
C TYR A 78 -19.20 -8.82 -17.57
N ASP A 79 -18.44 -9.46 -16.69
CA ASP A 79 -17.05 -9.14 -16.39
C ASP A 79 -16.36 -10.40 -15.83
N ILE A 80 -15.07 -10.56 -16.13
CA ILE A 80 -14.20 -11.63 -15.61
C ILE A 80 -12.91 -10.97 -15.13
N SER A 81 -12.63 -11.11 -13.85
CA SER A 81 -11.43 -10.56 -13.20
C SER A 81 -10.59 -11.65 -12.55
N ASP A 82 -9.41 -11.25 -12.06
CA ASP A 82 -8.41 -12.11 -11.42
C ASP A 82 -8.92 -12.90 -10.20
N SER A 83 -10.07 -12.51 -9.64
CA SER A 83 -10.70 -13.09 -8.44
C SER A 83 -12.18 -13.40 -8.61
N GLU A 84 -12.90 -12.59 -9.39
CA GLU A 84 -14.37 -12.53 -9.39
C GLU A 84 -14.94 -12.54 -10.81
N LEU A 85 -16.10 -13.19 -10.99
CA LEU A 85 -16.96 -13.04 -12.16
C LEU A 85 -18.19 -12.21 -11.76
N ARG A 86 -18.64 -11.32 -12.66
CA ARG A 86 -19.94 -10.65 -12.53
C ARG A 86 -20.93 -11.34 -13.45
N ILE A 87 -22.04 -11.84 -12.90
CA ILE A 87 -23.06 -12.57 -13.65
C ILE A 87 -24.45 -11.92 -13.54
N SER A 88 -25.34 -12.22 -14.48
CA SER A 88 -26.70 -11.68 -14.54
C SER A 88 -27.56 -12.10 -13.35
N THR A 89 -28.17 -11.11 -12.69
CA THR A 89 -29.14 -11.29 -11.61
C THR A 89 -30.42 -11.99 -12.09
N LEU A 90 -31.00 -12.85 -11.23
CA LEU A 90 -32.37 -13.33 -11.36
C LEU A 90 -33.27 -12.62 -10.34
N VAL A 91 -34.55 -12.40 -10.71
CA VAL A 91 -35.52 -11.67 -9.88
C VAL A 91 -36.72 -12.57 -9.58
N SER A 92 -36.91 -12.88 -8.31
CA SER A 92 -38.18 -13.40 -7.77
C SER A 92 -39.18 -12.27 -7.63
N TYR A 93 -40.46 -12.55 -7.84
CA TYR A 93 -41.52 -11.57 -7.70
C TYR A 93 -42.88 -12.21 -7.37
N MET A 94 -43.78 -11.42 -6.79
CA MET A 94 -45.18 -11.80 -6.55
C MET A 94 -46.05 -10.59 -6.81
N CYS A 95 -47.05 -10.74 -7.67
CA CYS A 95 -47.92 -9.64 -8.11
C CYS A 95 -49.40 -9.92 -7.84
N TYR A 96 -50.11 -8.85 -7.49
CA TYR A 96 -51.50 -8.86 -7.05
C TYR A 96 -52.31 -7.77 -7.74
N ASN A 97 -53.62 -8.00 -7.86
CA ASN A 97 -54.57 -6.98 -8.30
C ASN A 97 -55.88 -7.09 -7.48
N GLN A 98 -56.90 -6.33 -7.87
CA GLN A 98 -58.21 -6.30 -7.19
C GLN A 98 -58.95 -7.66 -7.15
N SER A 99 -58.53 -8.64 -7.95
CA SER A 99 -59.06 -10.02 -7.96
C SER A 99 -58.25 -11.00 -7.10
N GLY A 100 -57.10 -10.58 -6.56
CA GLY A 100 -56.17 -11.43 -5.81
C GLY A 100 -54.80 -11.59 -6.50
N PHE A 101 -54.17 -12.75 -6.30
CA PHE A 101 -52.90 -13.10 -6.94
C PHE A 101 -53.02 -13.15 -8.47
N VAL A 102 -52.00 -12.62 -9.16
CA VAL A 102 -51.97 -12.51 -10.63
C VAL A 102 -50.92 -13.44 -11.22
N ASP A 103 -49.68 -13.31 -10.73
CA ASP A 103 -48.47 -13.87 -11.32
C ASP A 103 -47.34 -13.82 -10.29
N GLY A 104 -46.37 -14.72 -10.41
CA GLY A 104 -45.25 -14.81 -9.46
C GLY A 104 -44.19 -15.79 -9.92
N ASN A 105 -42.95 -15.53 -9.52
CA ASN A 105 -41.78 -16.32 -9.87
C ASN A 105 -40.86 -16.46 -8.65
N ILE A 106 -40.32 -17.66 -8.46
CA ILE A 106 -39.30 -17.99 -7.44
C ILE A 106 -38.02 -18.32 -8.20
N THR A 107 -36.89 -17.78 -7.75
CA THR A 107 -35.59 -17.94 -8.42
C THR A 107 -34.59 -18.59 -7.47
N SER A 108 -33.96 -19.65 -7.94
CA SER A 108 -32.78 -20.23 -7.32
C SER A 108 -31.63 -20.27 -8.31
N VAL A 109 -30.41 -20.18 -7.80
CA VAL A 109 -29.18 -20.32 -8.60
C VAL A 109 -28.27 -21.32 -7.91
N ARG A 110 -27.78 -22.29 -8.69
CA ARG A 110 -26.76 -23.26 -8.31
C ARG A 110 -25.50 -23.00 -9.11
N THR A 111 -24.40 -22.67 -8.43
CA THR A 111 -23.07 -22.68 -9.03
C THR A 111 -22.47 -24.10 -9.01
N THR A 112 -21.31 -24.29 -9.63
CA THR A 112 -20.52 -25.52 -9.47
C THR A 112 -19.59 -25.42 -8.27
N GLU A 113 -19.01 -26.53 -7.82
CA GLU A 113 -18.10 -26.59 -6.65
C GLU A 113 -16.93 -25.60 -6.70
N VAL A 114 -16.51 -25.15 -7.89
CA VAL A 114 -15.40 -24.19 -8.07
C VAL A 114 -15.84 -22.72 -8.01
N PHE A 115 -17.12 -22.44 -7.73
CA PHE A 115 -17.72 -21.11 -7.76
C PHE A 115 -18.60 -20.90 -6.52
N THR A 116 -18.46 -19.77 -5.83
CA THR A 116 -19.29 -19.42 -4.66
C THR A 116 -19.75 -17.96 -4.72
N PHE A 117 -20.86 -17.64 -4.07
CA PHE A 117 -21.37 -16.26 -4.01
C PHE A 117 -20.54 -15.42 -3.02
N SER A 118 -20.03 -14.29 -3.51
CA SER A 118 -19.16 -13.42 -2.72
C SER A 118 -19.92 -12.69 -1.60
N GLU A 119 -19.27 -12.42 -0.47
CA GLU A 119 -19.85 -11.60 0.61
C GLU A 119 -20.10 -10.14 0.19
N LYS A 120 -19.59 -9.72 -0.98
CA LYS A 120 -19.91 -8.44 -1.64
C LYS A 120 -21.36 -8.35 -2.11
N ASN A 121 -22.13 -9.44 -2.10
CA ASN A 121 -23.54 -9.41 -2.49
C ASN A 121 -24.47 -9.03 -1.32
N ARG A 122 -25.59 -8.37 -1.63
CA ARG A 122 -26.70 -8.11 -0.72
C ARG A 122 -27.98 -8.70 -1.30
N PHE A 123 -28.60 -9.60 -0.54
CA PHE A 123 -29.95 -10.05 -0.88
C PHE A 123 -30.93 -8.92 -0.54
N THR A 124 -31.70 -8.52 -1.55
CA THR A 124 -32.50 -7.31 -1.57
C THR A 124 -33.97 -7.68 -1.76
N VAL A 125 -34.82 -7.15 -0.89
CA VAL A 125 -36.29 -7.22 -0.99
C VAL A 125 -36.82 -5.82 -1.27
N VAL A 126 -37.65 -5.67 -2.30
CA VAL A 126 -38.30 -4.40 -2.67
C VAL A 126 -39.80 -4.62 -2.66
N GLY A 127 -40.53 -3.86 -1.84
CA GLY A 127 -41.95 -4.10 -1.61
C GLY A 127 -42.52 -3.46 -0.36
N CYS A 128 -43.84 -3.51 -0.25
CA CYS A 128 -44.65 -3.10 0.89
C CYS A 128 -45.70 -4.18 1.12
N ASP A 129 -45.83 -4.70 2.35
CA ASP A 129 -46.60 -5.94 2.65
C ASP A 129 -45.87 -7.23 2.22
N ASP A 130 -44.60 -7.11 1.81
CA ASP A 130 -43.76 -8.17 1.25
C ASP A 130 -42.70 -8.65 2.26
N TYR A 131 -42.28 -9.91 2.15
CA TYR A 131 -41.08 -10.44 2.79
C TYR A 131 -40.48 -11.56 1.95
N ALA A 132 -39.15 -11.72 1.98
CA ALA A 132 -38.50 -12.84 1.32
C ALA A 132 -37.49 -13.54 2.23
N TYR A 133 -37.32 -14.83 1.99
CA TYR A 133 -36.25 -15.65 2.53
C TYR A 133 -35.19 -15.91 1.45
N VAL A 134 -33.95 -16.02 1.90
CA VAL A 134 -32.84 -16.56 1.12
C VAL A 134 -32.25 -17.74 1.88
N THR A 135 -32.21 -18.92 1.25
CA THR A 135 -31.78 -20.18 1.88
C THR A 135 -30.78 -20.95 1.02
N GLY A 136 -29.83 -21.62 1.66
CA GLY A 136 -28.88 -22.51 0.99
C GLY A 136 -29.39 -23.95 0.79
N THR A 137 -28.46 -24.92 0.73
CA THR A 137 -28.74 -26.37 0.72
C THR A 137 -28.66 -26.94 2.14
N GLU A 138 -28.87 -28.26 2.29
CA GLU A 138 -28.57 -28.99 3.54
C GLU A 138 -27.06 -29.03 3.87
N GLU A 139 -26.19 -28.67 2.92
CA GLU A 139 -24.73 -28.58 3.09
C GLU A 139 -24.29 -27.13 3.37
N ASP A 140 -24.84 -26.18 2.61
CA ASP A 140 -24.75 -24.73 2.87
C ASP A 140 -25.91 -24.28 3.80
N ASP A 141 -26.03 -24.83 5.02
CA ASP A 141 -27.17 -24.53 5.92
C ASP A 141 -27.13 -23.09 6.46
N PHE A 142 -27.67 -22.17 5.66
CA PHE A 142 -28.07 -20.84 6.08
C PHE A 142 -29.51 -20.56 5.65
N ALA A 143 -30.24 -19.89 6.54
CA ALA A 143 -31.52 -19.26 6.23
C ALA A 143 -31.49 -17.83 6.76
N SER A 144 -31.76 -16.86 5.89
CA SER A 144 -31.91 -15.46 6.25
C SER A 144 -33.11 -14.87 5.51
N GLY A 145 -33.52 -13.65 5.85
CA GLY A 145 -34.64 -13.01 5.18
C GLY A 145 -34.92 -11.61 5.69
N CYS A 146 -35.70 -10.85 4.94
CA CYS A 146 -36.15 -9.54 5.37
C CYS A 146 -37.52 -9.15 4.79
N PHE A 147 -38.08 -8.08 5.34
CA PHE A 147 -39.43 -7.59 5.08
C PHE A 147 -39.41 -6.17 4.52
N GLY A 148 -40.29 -5.89 3.57
CA GLY A 148 -40.62 -4.55 3.09
C GLY A 148 -42.00 -4.15 3.59
N VAL A 149 -42.08 -3.23 4.56
CA VAL A 149 -43.34 -2.88 5.23
C VAL A 149 -43.65 -1.39 5.14
N CYS A 150 -44.75 -1.08 4.44
CA CYS A 150 -45.28 0.26 4.29
C CYS A 150 -46.81 0.23 4.19
N ARG A 151 -47.47 1.37 4.46
CA ARG A 151 -48.93 1.55 4.33
C ARG A 151 -49.32 2.89 3.69
N LYS A 152 -48.36 3.60 3.12
CA LYS A 152 -48.50 4.95 2.54
C LYS A 152 -47.46 5.14 1.44
N THR A 153 -47.78 5.98 0.47
CA THR A 153 -46.91 6.38 -0.65
C THR A 153 -45.67 7.19 -0.25
N HIS A 154 -45.61 7.70 0.99
CA HIS A 154 -44.42 8.39 1.49
C HIS A 154 -43.36 7.37 1.95
N VAL A 155 -42.65 6.83 0.97
CA VAL A 155 -41.51 5.91 1.13
C VAL A 155 -40.22 6.66 0.78
N PRO A 156 -39.23 6.73 1.68
CA PRO A 156 -37.98 7.45 1.44
C PRO A 156 -37.13 6.78 0.35
N LYS A 157 -36.38 7.59 -0.42
CA LYS A 157 -35.37 7.08 -1.36
C LYS A 157 -34.07 6.74 -0.61
N GLY A 158 -33.28 5.81 -1.15
CA GLY A 158 -31.96 5.43 -0.64
C GLY A 158 -31.94 4.69 0.71
N GLN A 159 -33.07 4.56 1.42
CA GLN A 159 -33.16 3.83 2.69
C GLN A 159 -33.70 2.42 2.48
N CYS A 160 -32.82 1.42 2.44
CA CYS A 160 -33.20 0.01 2.30
C CYS A 160 -33.11 -0.75 3.63
N SER A 161 -33.93 -0.35 4.61
CA SER A 161 -33.87 -0.83 6.01
C SER A 161 -35.25 -1.21 6.59
N GLY A 162 -36.13 -1.80 5.76
CA GLY A 162 -37.43 -2.35 6.15
C GLY A 162 -38.65 -1.55 5.71
N VAL A 163 -38.46 -0.35 5.15
CA VAL A 163 -39.55 0.54 4.69
C VAL A 163 -39.51 0.64 3.17
N GLY A 164 -40.26 -0.20 2.47
CA GLY A 164 -40.28 -0.25 1.00
C GLY A 164 -39.13 -1.06 0.39
N CYS A 165 -38.02 -1.20 1.12
CA CYS A 165 -36.85 -1.94 0.70
C CYS A 165 -36.12 -2.47 1.95
N CYS A 166 -35.55 -3.67 1.88
CA CYS A 166 -34.58 -4.17 2.86
C CYS A 166 -33.42 -4.92 2.18
N GLN A 167 -32.21 -4.72 2.68
CA GLN A 167 -31.00 -5.45 2.28
C GLN A 167 -30.40 -6.22 3.46
N ILE A 168 -29.92 -7.42 3.18
CA ILE A 168 -29.18 -8.29 4.12
C ILE A 168 -27.95 -8.91 3.43
N SER A 169 -26.90 -9.18 4.20
CA SER A 169 -25.73 -9.92 3.72
C SER A 169 -26.02 -11.42 3.58
N ILE A 170 -25.33 -12.07 2.67
CA ILE A 170 -25.24 -13.54 2.60
C ILE A 170 -23.91 -14.03 3.21
N PRO A 171 -23.80 -15.31 3.64
CA PRO A 171 -22.52 -15.89 4.06
C PRO A 171 -21.53 -16.06 2.89
N THR A 172 -20.24 -16.12 3.22
CA THR A 172 -19.15 -16.55 2.33
C THR A 172 -19.24 -18.05 2.00
N GLY A 173 -18.78 -18.46 0.82
CA GLY A 173 -18.62 -19.87 0.45
C GLY A 173 -19.88 -20.57 -0.05
N VAL A 174 -21.02 -19.88 -0.07
CA VAL A 174 -22.31 -20.44 -0.51
C VAL A 174 -22.28 -20.81 -2.00
N SER A 175 -22.62 -22.05 -2.33
CA SER A 175 -22.72 -22.59 -3.71
C SER A 175 -24.14 -22.51 -4.30
N PHE A 176 -25.15 -22.26 -3.47
CA PHE A 176 -26.54 -22.24 -3.88
C PHE A 176 -27.35 -21.25 -3.06
N TYR A 177 -28.23 -20.51 -3.72
CA TYR A 177 -29.31 -19.82 -3.02
C TYR A 177 -30.66 -20.08 -3.68
N ASN A 178 -31.69 -20.15 -2.85
CA ASN A 178 -33.10 -20.12 -3.22
C ASN A 178 -33.70 -18.83 -2.65
N ALA A 179 -34.36 -18.02 -3.48
CA ALA A 179 -34.99 -16.76 -3.09
C ALA A 179 -36.51 -16.88 -3.13
N GLU A 180 -37.14 -17.03 -1.96
CA GLU A 180 -38.59 -17.21 -1.84
C GLU A 180 -39.24 -15.91 -1.34
N LEU A 181 -39.99 -15.24 -2.20
CA LEU A 181 -40.80 -14.07 -1.86
C LEU A 181 -42.22 -14.49 -1.47
N TYR A 182 -42.79 -13.80 -0.47
CA TYR A 182 -44.13 -13.97 0.06
C TYR A 182 -44.73 -12.63 0.49
N THR A 183 -46.03 -12.61 0.80
CA THR A 183 -46.72 -11.40 1.31
C THR A 183 -47.48 -11.66 2.61
N LEU A 184 -47.68 -10.60 3.40
CA LEU A 184 -48.35 -10.65 4.70
C LEU A 184 -49.88 -10.59 4.57
N ARG A 185 -50.40 -9.88 3.55
CA ARG A 185 -51.84 -9.61 3.34
C ARG A 185 -52.25 -9.61 1.86
N ASN A 186 -51.48 -10.24 0.97
CA ASN A 186 -51.74 -10.24 -0.47
C ASN A 186 -51.91 -8.81 -1.03
N HIS A 187 -51.06 -7.87 -0.57
CA HIS A 187 -51.06 -6.45 -0.94
C HIS A 187 -52.35 -5.67 -0.61
N SER A 188 -53.30 -6.25 0.13
CA SER A 188 -54.64 -5.66 0.38
C SER A 188 -54.62 -4.22 0.93
N ASP A 189 -53.60 -3.86 1.71
CA ASP A 189 -53.43 -2.51 2.30
C ASP A 189 -52.63 -1.53 1.41
N VAL A 190 -52.09 -1.98 0.26
CA VAL A 190 -51.11 -1.21 -0.56
C VAL A 190 -51.37 -1.20 -2.06
N LEU A 191 -52.25 -2.06 -2.60
CA LEU A 191 -52.63 -2.20 -4.03
C LEU A 191 -52.85 -0.88 -4.81
N SER A 192 -53.14 0.23 -4.12
CA SER A 192 -53.24 1.57 -4.70
C SER A 192 -51.90 2.19 -5.19
N PHE A 193 -50.76 1.60 -4.83
CA PHE A 193 -49.43 2.11 -5.18
C PHE A 193 -48.30 1.06 -5.22
N ASN A 194 -48.53 -0.17 -4.77
CA ASN A 194 -47.67 -1.33 -4.98
C ASN A 194 -48.53 -2.48 -5.50
N GLU A 195 -48.19 -3.02 -6.66
CA GLU A 195 -48.84 -4.22 -7.24
C GLU A 195 -47.93 -5.46 -7.23
N CYS A 196 -46.61 -5.29 -6.99
CA CYS A 196 -45.62 -6.35 -7.14
C CYS A 196 -44.47 -6.21 -6.12
N GLY A 197 -44.25 -7.23 -5.31
CA GLY A 197 -43.01 -7.38 -4.54
C GLY A 197 -41.90 -8.01 -5.38
N TYR A 198 -40.64 -7.77 -5.02
CA TYR A 198 -39.44 -8.34 -5.66
C TYR A 198 -38.42 -8.83 -4.62
N GLY A 199 -37.70 -9.91 -4.96
CA GLY A 199 -36.56 -10.42 -4.20
C GLY A 199 -35.42 -10.84 -5.15
N PHE A 200 -34.20 -10.37 -4.91
CA PHE A 200 -33.05 -10.61 -5.78
C PHE A 200 -31.70 -10.45 -5.06
N LEU A 201 -30.64 -11.06 -5.59
CA LEU A 201 -29.26 -10.91 -5.10
C LEU A 201 -28.50 -9.97 -6.05
N VAL A 202 -27.73 -9.00 -5.52
CA VAL A 202 -26.93 -8.04 -6.30
C VAL A 202 -25.65 -7.62 -5.57
N GLU A 203 -24.65 -7.13 -6.30
CA GLU A 203 -23.44 -6.47 -5.79
C GLU A 203 -23.77 -5.24 -4.91
N GLU A 204 -23.08 -5.11 -3.77
CA GLU A 204 -23.30 -4.03 -2.80
C GLU A 204 -23.05 -2.64 -3.41
N GLY A 205 -23.94 -1.69 -3.10
CA GLY A 205 -23.86 -0.32 -3.61
C GLY A 205 -24.33 -0.12 -5.04
N VAL A 206 -24.58 -1.19 -5.82
CA VAL A 206 -25.07 -1.08 -7.21
C VAL A 206 -26.58 -0.79 -7.27
N TYR A 207 -27.36 -1.30 -6.30
CA TYR A 207 -28.79 -0.98 -6.17
C TYR A 207 -29.06 0.14 -5.16
N GLU A 208 -29.50 1.31 -5.64
CA GLU A 208 -30.10 2.37 -4.81
C GLU A 208 -31.63 2.32 -4.90
N PHE A 209 -32.31 2.28 -3.75
CA PHE A 209 -33.76 2.22 -3.71
C PHE A 209 -34.43 3.51 -4.20
N GLY A 210 -35.17 3.42 -5.31
CA GLY A 210 -35.91 4.54 -5.90
C GLY A 210 -37.07 5.08 -5.04
N GLY A 211 -37.41 4.46 -3.91
CA GLY A 211 -38.58 4.78 -3.12
C GLY A 211 -39.86 4.42 -3.88
N ILE A 212 -40.86 5.30 -3.87
CA ILE A 212 -42.17 5.02 -4.50
C ILE A 212 -42.10 4.64 -5.99
N SER A 213 -41.12 5.12 -6.75
CA SER A 213 -40.98 4.79 -8.18
C SER A 213 -40.57 3.34 -8.45
N ASP A 214 -39.97 2.68 -7.47
CA ASP A 214 -39.59 1.27 -7.53
C ASP A 214 -40.71 0.33 -7.06
N LEU A 215 -41.78 0.90 -6.49
CA LEU A 215 -42.98 0.18 -6.02
C LEU A 215 -44.17 0.33 -6.98
N SER A 216 -44.28 1.49 -7.64
CA SER A 216 -45.37 1.81 -8.58
C SER A 216 -44.92 1.84 -10.06
N GLY A 217 -43.82 1.16 -10.38
CA GLY A 217 -43.29 1.04 -11.75
C GLY A 217 -43.91 -0.14 -12.51
N ASP A 218 -43.64 -0.25 -13.82
CA ASP A 218 -44.00 -1.45 -14.57
C ASP A 218 -43.12 -2.63 -14.16
N LYS A 219 -43.73 -3.81 -14.02
CA LYS A 219 -43.07 -5.04 -13.56
C LYS A 219 -41.91 -5.46 -14.48
N LEU A 220 -42.09 -5.36 -15.79
CA LEU A 220 -41.09 -5.75 -16.77
C LEU A 220 -40.00 -4.68 -16.88
N GLU A 221 -40.32 -3.39 -16.81
CA GLU A 221 -39.31 -2.32 -16.72
C GLU A 221 -38.42 -2.49 -15.48
N PHE A 222 -38.99 -2.79 -14.30
CA PHE A 222 -38.22 -3.05 -13.08
C PHE A 222 -37.30 -4.27 -13.26
N ILE A 223 -37.84 -5.42 -13.66
CA ILE A 223 -37.05 -6.66 -13.81
C ILE A 223 -35.95 -6.47 -14.85
N ASN A 224 -36.25 -5.94 -16.04
CA ASN A 224 -35.27 -5.69 -17.09
C ASN A 224 -34.16 -4.72 -16.62
N ARG A 225 -34.49 -3.70 -15.82
CA ARG A 225 -33.50 -2.78 -15.22
C ARG A 225 -32.52 -3.53 -14.32
N ILE A 226 -33.02 -4.31 -13.35
CA ILE A 226 -32.14 -5.09 -12.45
C ILE A 226 -31.28 -6.05 -13.26
N GLN A 227 -31.89 -6.87 -14.12
CA GLN A 227 -31.19 -7.92 -14.89
C GLN A 227 -30.12 -7.40 -15.84
N SER A 228 -30.26 -6.17 -16.38
CA SER A 228 -29.33 -5.59 -17.36
C SER A 228 -28.28 -4.63 -16.79
N THR A 229 -28.43 -4.17 -15.54
CA THR A 229 -27.54 -3.16 -14.94
C THR A 229 -26.92 -3.56 -13.61
N MET A 230 -27.38 -4.65 -12.98
CA MET A 230 -26.98 -5.03 -11.63
C MET A 230 -26.54 -6.49 -11.60
N PRO A 231 -25.23 -6.77 -11.42
CA PRO A 231 -24.71 -8.13 -11.40
C PRO A 231 -24.76 -8.77 -10.01
N ILE A 232 -24.59 -10.08 -9.97
CA ILE A 232 -24.15 -10.86 -8.81
C ILE A 232 -22.64 -11.08 -8.94
N VAL A 233 -21.90 -10.96 -7.85
CA VAL A 233 -20.47 -11.29 -7.78
C VAL A 233 -20.26 -12.75 -7.36
N VAL A 234 -19.47 -13.49 -8.14
CA VAL A 234 -19.12 -14.89 -7.88
C VAL A 234 -17.61 -15.03 -7.78
N ASP A 235 -17.13 -15.56 -6.66
CA ASP A 235 -15.74 -15.93 -6.43
C ASP A 235 -15.47 -17.33 -7.03
N TRP A 236 -14.28 -17.54 -7.60
CA TRP A 236 -13.89 -18.82 -8.23
C TRP A 236 -12.62 -19.43 -7.60
N VAL A 237 -12.49 -20.76 -7.51
CA VAL A 237 -11.39 -21.42 -6.77
C VAL A 237 -10.86 -22.71 -7.42
N ILE A 238 -9.53 -22.89 -7.36
CA ILE A 238 -8.88 -24.15 -7.73
C ILE A 238 -9.08 -25.16 -6.60
N ALA A 239 -9.57 -26.34 -6.96
CA ALA A 239 -9.71 -27.50 -6.06
C ALA A 239 -10.33 -27.15 -4.69
N PRO A 240 -11.65 -26.85 -4.60
CA PRO A 240 -12.32 -26.32 -3.40
C PRO A 240 -12.06 -27.13 -2.12
N ASN A 241 -11.88 -28.44 -2.25
CA ASN A 241 -11.56 -29.37 -1.16
C ASN A 241 -10.05 -29.47 -0.81
N LYS A 242 -9.21 -28.52 -1.22
CA LYS A 242 -7.77 -28.43 -0.94
C LYS A 242 -7.37 -27.06 -0.40
N THR A 243 -6.17 -27.00 0.19
CA THR A 243 -5.46 -25.77 0.56
C THR A 243 -4.01 -25.82 0.08
N CYS A 244 -3.36 -24.66 0.02
CA CYS A 244 -1.93 -24.46 -0.25
C CYS A 244 -0.99 -25.27 0.64
N ALA A 245 -1.43 -25.62 1.86
CA ALA A 245 -0.66 -26.43 2.78
C ALA A 245 -0.59 -27.92 2.38
N THR A 246 -1.37 -28.37 1.39
CA THR A 246 -1.28 -29.73 0.85
C THR A 246 -0.17 -29.80 -0.20
N GLU A 247 0.79 -30.73 -0.04
CA GLU A 247 2.05 -30.82 -0.83
C GLU A 247 1.87 -31.19 -2.32
N VAL A 248 0.67 -31.05 -2.89
CA VAL A 248 0.34 -31.34 -4.30
C VAL A 248 -0.47 -30.17 -4.90
N VAL A 249 0.21 -29.03 -5.01
CA VAL A 249 -0.16 -27.89 -5.84
C VAL A 249 0.70 -27.95 -7.11
N ASN A 250 0.21 -28.70 -8.11
CA ASN A 250 0.83 -28.85 -9.44
C ASN A 250 0.24 -27.86 -10.46
N GLU A 251 -0.82 -27.14 -10.06
CA GLU A 251 -1.62 -26.27 -10.91
C GLU A 251 -1.00 -24.87 -11.09
N CYS A 252 -0.15 -24.42 -10.15
CA CYS A 252 0.64 -23.19 -10.27
C CYS A 252 1.96 -23.43 -11.02
N LYS A 253 2.30 -22.55 -11.97
CA LYS A 253 3.44 -22.72 -12.91
C LYS A 253 4.35 -21.50 -12.99
N GLY A 254 5.59 -21.72 -13.42
CA GLY A 254 6.62 -20.69 -13.51
C GLY A 254 6.93 -20.08 -12.14
N ASN A 255 7.27 -18.79 -12.10
CA ASN A 255 7.53 -18.06 -10.85
C ASN A 255 6.21 -17.57 -10.22
N SER A 256 5.36 -18.51 -9.80
CA SER A 256 4.12 -18.24 -9.08
C SER A 256 4.13 -18.80 -7.65
N SER A 257 3.16 -18.36 -6.85
CA SER A 257 2.83 -18.91 -5.55
C SER A 257 1.32 -19.08 -5.44
N CYS A 258 0.87 -20.04 -4.65
CA CYS A 258 -0.55 -20.19 -4.34
C CYS A 258 -0.94 -19.34 -3.13
N TYR A 259 -2.24 -19.07 -2.99
CA TYR A 259 -2.86 -18.54 -1.78
C TYR A 259 -4.25 -19.15 -1.60
N ASP A 260 -4.60 -19.49 -0.35
CA ASP A 260 -5.93 -19.98 0.00
C ASP A 260 -6.98 -18.88 -0.17
N VAL A 261 -8.23 -19.28 -0.43
CA VAL A 261 -9.37 -18.35 -0.62
C VAL A 261 -10.44 -18.60 0.44
N ASP A 262 -11.02 -17.51 0.97
CA ASP A 262 -12.12 -17.59 1.93
C ASP A 262 -13.36 -18.25 1.28
N GLY A 263 -13.91 -19.27 1.95
CA GLY A 263 -14.91 -20.18 1.38
C GLY A 263 -14.35 -21.53 0.92
N GLY A 264 -13.02 -21.67 0.78
CA GLY A 264 -12.35 -22.94 0.46
C GLY A 264 -11.64 -22.93 -0.89
N GLY A 265 -10.72 -23.87 -1.10
CA GLY A 265 -9.85 -23.90 -2.28
C GLY A 265 -8.74 -22.84 -2.25
N TYR A 266 -8.02 -22.74 -3.37
CA TYR A 266 -6.90 -21.81 -3.52
C TYR A 266 -6.86 -21.17 -4.92
N ARG A 267 -6.03 -20.15 -5.10
CA ARG A 267 -5.69 -19.53 -6.39
C ARG A 267 -4.16 -19.44 -6.53
N CYS A 268 -3.67 -19.25 -7.75
CA CYS A 268 -2.26 -18.97 -8.03
C CYS A 268 -2.09 -17.47 -8.37
N LYS A 269 -0.92 -16.90 -8.07
CA LYS A 269 -0.52 -15.55 -8.47
C LYS A 269 0.96 -15.53 -8.83
N CYS A 270 1.38 -14.61 -9.69
CA CYS A 270 2.81 -14.41 -9.93
C CYS A 270 3.52 -13.90 -8.67
N ASN A 271 4.78 -14.27 -8.51
CA ASN A 271 5.66 -13.74 -7.47
C ASN A 271 6.05 -12.29 -7.80
N GLN A 272 6.49 -11.53 -6.81
CA GLN A 272 6.95 -10.15 -7.03
C GLN A 272 8.09 -10.11 -8.06
N GLY A 273 7.97 -9.21 -9.05
CA GLY A 273 8.91 -9.12 -10.17
C GLY A 273 8.58 -10.03 -11.37
N TYR A 274 7.43 -10.73 -11.34
CA TYR A 274 7.00 -11.62 -12.43
C TYR A 274 5.57 -11.32 -12.90
N GLU A 275 5.31 -11.49 -14.19
CA GLU A 275 4.02 -11.23 -14.86
C GLU A 275 3.56 -12.39 -15.77
N GLY A 276 2.34 -12.29 -16.28
CA GLY A 276 1.71 -13.30 -17.15
C GLY A 276 0.81 -14.28 -16.39
N ASN A 277 0.43 -15.39 -17.04
CA ASN A 277 -0.58 -16.31 -16.52
C ASN A 277 0.04 -17.44 -15.67
N PRO A 278 -0.25 -17.56 -14.36
CA PRO A 278 0.34 -18.58 -13.48
C PRO A 278 -0.19 -20.02 -13.70
N TYR A 279 -1.17 -20.27 -14.59
CA TYR A 279 -1.70 -21.61 -14.87
C TYR A 279 -1.30 -22.17 -16.24
N LEU A 280 -0.84 -21.32 -17.17
CA LEU A 280 -0.30 -21.71 -18.47
C LEU A 280 1.20 -22.02 -18.37
N ASP A 281 1.74 -22.75 -19.34
CA ASP A 281 3.19 -22.85 -19.55
C ASP A 281 3.63 -21.73 -20.52
N PRO A 282 4.76 -21.03 -20.29
CA PRO A 282 5.81 -21.28 -19.29
C PRO A 282 5.55 -20.73 -17.88
N GLY A 283 4.34 -20.24 -17.59
CA GLY A 283 3.97 -19.64 -16.31
C GLY A 283 4.47 -18.20 -16.18
N CYS A 284 4.50 -17.66 -14.96
CA CYS A 284 4.93 -16.28 -14.74
C CYS A 284 6.39 -16.04 -15.16
N GLN A 285 6.59 -15.07 -16.06
CA GLN A 285 7.88 -14.67 -16.63
C GLN A 285 8.41 -13.39 -15.97
N ASP A 286 9.71 -13.17 -16.12
CA ASP A 286 10.46 -12.03 -15.57
C ASP A 286 9.97 -10.70 -16.17
N ILE A 287 9.67 -9.70 -15.34
CA ILE A 287 9.30 -8.36 -15.82
C ILE A 287 10.59 -7.62 -16.20
N ASP A 288 10.78 -7.26 -17.47
CA ASP A 288 11.86 -6.35 -17.85
C ASP A 288 11.49 -4.90 -17.49
N GLU A 289 11.74 -4.53 -16.24
CA GLU A 289 11.42 -3.21 -15.71
C GLU A 289 12.20 -2.10 -16.45
N CYS A 290 13.37 -2.41 -17.02
CA CYS A 290 14.15 -1.48 -17.83
C CYS A 290 13.49 -1.13 -19.18
N SER A 291 12.58 -1.98 -19.69
CA SER A 291 11.76 -1.67 -20.86
C SER A 291 10.60 -0.70 -20.56
N ASN A 292 10.27 -0.43 -19.29
CA ASN A 292 9.19 0.50 -18.92
C ASN A 292 9.61 1.52 -17.83
N GLN A 293 10.40 2.51 -18.25
CA GLN A 293 10.83 3.65 -17.42
C GLN A 293 9.68 4.51 -16.85
N GLY A 294 8.43 4.36 -17.34
CA GLY A 294 7.26 5.07 -16.83
C GLY A 294 6.72 4.48 -15.53
N THR A 295 6.74 3.15 -15.42
CA THR A 295 6.38 2.42 -14.19
C THR A 295 7.59 2.27 -13.26
N TYR A 296 8.78 2.06 -13.83
CA TYR A 296 10.01 1.74 -13.11
C TYR A 296 11.08 2.83 -13.36
N PRO A 297 11.08 3.93 -12.59
CA PRO A 297 11.93 5.07 -12.87
C PRO A 297 13.41 4.73 -12.71
N CYS A 298 14.14 4.83 -13.82
CA CYS A 298 15.59 4.76 -13.86
C CYS A 298 16.14 5.83 -14.81
N HIS A 299 16.98 6.72 -14.28
CA HIS A 299 17.60 7.84 -14.99
C HIS A 299 19.12 7.67 -15.17
N GLY A 300 19.62 6.45 -14.98
CA GLY A 300 21.00 6.04 -15.24
C GLY A 300 21.06 4.78 -16.10
N ILE A 301 22.10 3.99 -15.91
CA ILE A 301 22.25 2.67 -16.53
C ILE A 301 21.31 1.69 -15.80
N CYS A 302 20.27 1.24 -16.51
CA CYS A 302 19.38 0.18 -16.08
C CYS A 302 19.93 -1.19 -16.54
N SER A 303 19.88 -2.18 -15.66
CA SER A 303 20.12 -3.59 -15.98
C SER A 303 19.07 -4.45 -15.28
N ASN A 304 18.24 -5.13 -16.07
CA ASN A 304 17.25 -6.07 -15.56
C ASN A 304 17.92 -7.27 -14.88
N THR A 305 17.30 -7.83 -13.84
CA THR A 305 17.71 -9.07 -13.17
C THR A 305 16.49 -9.89 -12.76
N LEU A 306 16.67 -11.16 -12.41
CA LEU A 306 15.53 -12.06 -12.17
C LEU A 306 14.70 -11.61 -10.95
N GLY A 307 13.49 -11.12 -11.22
CA GLY A 307 12.51 -10.63 -10.26
C GLY A 307 12.72 -9.21 -9.73
N ASN A 308 13.65 -8.42 -10.29
CA ASN A 308 13.93 -7.03 -9.92
C ASN A 308 15.00 -6.39 -10.85
N TYR A 309 15.03 -5.07 -10.99
CA TYR A 309 16.06 -4.35 -11.74
C TYR A 309 17.14 -3.74 -10.87
N THR A 310 18.27 -3.42 -11.51
CA THR A 310 19.33 -2.58 -10.93
C THR A 310 19.46 -1.30 -11.75
N CYS A 311 19.36 -0.15 -11.08
CA CYS A 311 19.59 1.15 -11.68
C CYS A 311 20.85 1.78 -11.07
N THR A 312 21.75 2.31 -11.90
CA THR A 312 23.06 2.83 -11.45
C THR A 312 23.45 4.10 -12.20
N CYS A 313 24.14 5.03 -11.53
CA CYS A 313 24.67 6.23 -12.18
C CYS A 313 25.84 5.87 -13.14
N GLU A 314 26.02 6.65 -14.22
CA GLU A 314 27.09 6.40 -15.20
C GLU A 314 28.50 6.48 -14.57
N PRO A 315 29.49 5.70 -15.05
CA PRO A 315 30.86 5.69 -14.50
C PRO A 315 31.52 7.08 -14.47
N GLY A 316 31.67 7.61 -13.25
CA GLY A 316 32.17 8.97 -13.02
C GLY A 316 31.13 9.94 -12.44
N SER A 317 29.88 9.50 -12.29
CA SER A 317 28.80 10.19 -11.58
C SER A 317 28.34 9.38 -10.36
N ASN A 318 27.66 10.03 -9.41
CA ASN A 318 27.12 9.43 -8.19
C ASN A 318 25.85 10.17 -7.74
N GLY A 319 24.96 9.50 -7.01
CA GLY A 319 23.68 10.05 -6.57
C GLY A 319 22.60 8.98 -6.49
N ASP A 320 21.34 9.42 -6.54
CA ASP A 320 20.17 8.54 -6.61
C ASP A 320 19.73 8.39 -8.08
N PRO A 321 19.91 7.21 -8.70
CA PRO A 321 19.61 7.02 -10.12
C PRO A 321 18.11 6.83 -10.41
N HIS A 322 17.25 6.71 -9.39
CA HIS A 322 15.79 6.62 -9.54
C HIS A 322 15.11 8.00 -9.57
N THR A 323 15.85 9.09 -9.30
CA THR A 323 15.28 10.46 -9.29
C THR A 323 15.73 11.31 -10.49
N PRO A 324 14.86 12.15 -11.08
CA PRO A 324 15.21 13.02 -12.20
C PRO A 324 16.38 13.96 -11.83
N ASN A 325 17.50 13.84 -12.54
CA ASN A 325 18.77 14.56 -12.25
C ASN A 325 19.39 14.22 -10.88
N GLY A 326 19.10 13.03 -10.32
CA GLY A 326 19.67 12.57 -9.06
C GLY A 326 21.15 12.18 -9.15
N CYS A 327 21.56 11.56 -10.26
CA CYS A 327 22.97 11.34 -10.60
C CYS A 327 23.69 12.65 -10.92
N LYS A 328 24.88 12.85 -10.35
CA LYS A 328 25.70 14.06 -10.51
C LYS A 328 27.17 13.68 -10.71
N ASP A 329 27.85 14.38 -11.62
CA ASP A 329 29.26 14.14 -11.90
C ASP A 329 30.14 14.29 -10.65
N ILE A 330 31.06 13.34 -10.46
CA ILE A 330 32.08 13.40 -9.41
C ILE A 330 33.09 14.46 -9.83
N ALA A 331 33.00 15.65 -9.21
CA ALA A 331 33.83 16.80 -9.51
C ALA A 331 35.33 16.46 -9.43
N LYS A 332 36.00 16.43 -10.60
CA LYS A 332 37.41 16.04 -10.76
C LYS A 332 38.37 16.94 -9.97
N ASP A 333 37.96 18.18 -9.68
CA ASP A 333 38.67 19.11 -8.82
C ASP A 333 38.96 18.54 -7.42
N THR A 334 38.10 17.65 -6.90
CA THR A 334 38.32 16.97 -5.61
C THR A 334 39.65 16.20 -5.59
N ILE A 335 40.03 15.58 -6.71
CA ILE A 335 41.30 14.85 -6.84
C ILE A 335 42.48 15.83 -6.92
N HIS A 336 42.33 16.93 -7.66
CA HIS A 336 43.36 17.99 -7.72
C HIS A 336 43.58 18.66 -6.35
N VAL A 337 42.52 18.94 -5.60
CA VAL A 337 42.59 19.51 -4.25
C VAL A 337 43.30 18.55 -3.29
N VAL A 338 42.98 17.25 -3.31
CA VAL A 338 43.69 16.24 -2.48
C VAL A 338 45.17 16.14 -2.85
N LEU A 339 45.52 16.12 -4.15
CA LEU A 339 46.91 16.14 -4.60
C LEU A 339 47.66 17.39 -4.13
N ILE A 340 47.05 18.58 -4.22
CA ILE A 340 47.62 19.83 -3.73
C ILE A 340 47.83 19.76 -2.21
N ILE A 341 46.87 19.26 -1.43
CA ILE A 341 46.99 19.12 0.03
C ILE A 341 48.14 18.18 0.41
N VAL A 342 48.32 17.05 -0.28
CA VAL A 342 49.43 16.11 -0.04
C VAL A 342 50.79 16.75 -0.37
N VAL A 343 50.89 17.48 -1.49
CA VAL A 343 52.11 18.20 -1.88
C VAL A 343 52.44 19.32 -0.89
N VAL A 344 51.46 20.13 -0.49
CA VAL A 344 51.67 21.21 0.51
C VAL A 344 52.07 20.64 1.87
N SER A 345 51.43 19.56 2.32
CA SER A 345 51.73 18.91 3.61
C SER A 345 53.14 18.32 3.66
N SER A 346 53.58 17.68 2.57
CA SER A 346 54.94 17.14 2.46
C SER A 346 56.01 18.23 2.36
N ILE A 347 55.73 19.35 1.66
CA ILE A 347 56.59 20.54 1.67
C ILE A 347 56.69 21.14 3.08
N LEU A 348 55.58 21.27 3.82
CA LEU A 348 55.60 21.74 5.21
C LEU A 348 56.44 20.84 6.13
N ALA A 349 56.33 19.52 5.98
CA ALA A 349 57.11 18.56 6.76
C ALA A 349 58.62 18.71 6.49
N VAL A 350 59.02 18.88 5.22
CA VAL A 350 60.41 19.14 4.84
C VAL A 350 60.92 20.48 5.39
N LEU A 351 60.13 21.56 5.30
CA LEU A 351 60.49 22.87 5.86
C LEU A 351 60.62 22.84 7.38
N SER A 352 59.73 22.11 8.07
CA SER A 352 59.81 21.89 9.53
C SER A 352 61.08 21.11 9.91
N GLY A 353 61.43 20.07 9.15
CA GLY A 353 62.68 19.32 9.32
C GLY A 353 63.93 20.20 9.14
N ILE A 354 63.96 21.02 8.08
CA ILE A 354 65.06 21.97 7.82
C ILE A 354 65.15 23.00 8.96
N ALA A 355 64.03 23.56 9.42
CA ALA A 355 64.01 24.49 10.55
C ALA A 355 64.53 23.83 11.84
N GLY A 356 64.15 22.58 12.12
CA GLY A 356 64.67 21.80 13.25
C GLY A 356 66.20 21.61 13.17
N ILE A 357 66.73 21.33 11.98
CA ILE A 357 68.19 21.24 11.75
C ILE A 357 68.86 22.61 11.95
N CYS A 358 68.26 23.71 11.49
CA CYS A 358 68.78 25.06 11.73
C CYS A 358 68.83 25.44 13.21
N PHE A 359 67.80 25.08 14.00
CA PHE A 359 67.80 25.29 15.45
C PHE A 359 68.82 24.38 16.17
N ALA A 360 69.00 23.13 15.73
CA ALA A 360 70.01 22.23 16.27
C ALA A 360 71.46 22.64 15.90
N SER A 361 71.64 23.37 14.79
CA SER A 361 72.94 23.82 14.30
C SER A 361 73.47 25.09 14.99
N HIS A 362 72.73 25.69 15.93
CA HIS A 362 73.21 26.86 16.68
C HIS A 362 73.86 26.46 18.01
N ASP A 363 75.00 25.79 17.89
CA ASP A 363 75.85 25.42 19.01
C ASP A 363 76.38 26.70 19.69
N ARG A 364 75.75 27.07 20.81
CA ARG A 364 75.92 28.38 21.46
C ARG A 364 77.24 28.35 22.27
N PRO A 365 78.32 29.01 21.84
CA PRO A 365 79.61 28.89 22.50
C PRO A 365 79.51 29.36 23.95
N THR A 366 79.91 28.51 24.89
CA THR A 366 79.84 28.84 26.32
C THR A 366 80.83 29.95 26.66
N MET A 367 80.45 30.88 27.54
CA MET A 367 81.37 31.92 28.03
C MET A 367 82.42 31.33 28.99
N LYS A 368 83.46 30.69 28.42
CA LYS A 368 84.64 30.20 29.14
C LYS A 368 85.98 30.60 28.50
N GLU A 369 86.11 30.60 27.17
CA GLU A 369 87.33 31.12 26.51
C GLU A 369 87.54 32.63 26.72
N VAL A 370 86.51 33.43 26.46
CA VAL A 370 86.59 34.91 26.44
C VAL A 370 86.94 35.52 27.81
N ALA A 371 86.73 34.78 28.90
CA ALA A 371 87.05 35.23 30.25
C ALA A 371 88.55 35.18 30.59
N ILE A 372 89.37 34.48 29.78
CA ILE A 372 90.80 34.25 30.08
C ILE A 372 91.71 35.22 29.31
N GLU A 373 91.36 35.63 28.07
CA GLU A 373 92.16 36.62 27.34
C GLU A 373 91.97 38.06 27.85
N LEU A 374 90.79 38.42 28.39
CA LEU A 374 90.50 39.81 28.76
C LEU A 374 91.30 40.35 29.97
N ASP A 375 91.82 39.49 30.84
CA ASP A 375 92.67 39.95 31.97
C ASP A 375 94.15 40.12 31.57
N GLY A 376 94.59 39.46 30.48
CA GLY A 376 95.94 39.59 29.93
C GLY A 376 96.20 40.98 29.31
N LEU A 377 95.19 41.59 28.70
CA LEU A 377 95.30 42.91 28.05
C LEU A 377 95.18 44.09 29.02
N ARG A 378 94.94 43.85 30.32
CA ARG A 378 94.71 44.92 31.31
C ARG A 378 95.97 45.44 32.03
N LYS A 379 97.16 45.24 31.45
CA LYS A 379 98.44 45.64 32.10
C LYS A 379 99.53 46.21 31.21
N PHE A 380 99.17 46.91 30.13
CA PHE A 380 100.04 47.91 29.49
C PHE A 380 99.44 49.32 29.55
N THR A 381 99.97 50.13 30.49
CA THR A 381 100.00 51.62 30.55
C THR A 381 98.86 52.38 29.85
N THR A 382 97.77 52.82 30.51
CA THR A 382 97.62 53.87 31.55
C THR A 382 97.92 55.33 31.14
N HIS A 383 96.84 56.14 31.10
CA HIS A 383 96.77 57.59 31.37
C HIS A 383 97.40 58.61 30.40
N PRO A 384 96.99 59.90 30.43
CA PRO A 384 95.71 60.48 30.89
C PRO A 384 95.10 61.56 29.95
N TRP A 385 93.76 61.69 29.93
CA TRP A 385 93.04 62.92 30.31
C TRP A 385 91.52 62.76 30.20
N ALA A 386 90.81 63.21 31.25
CA ALA A 386 89.41 63.60 31.22
C ALA A 386 89.36 65.16 31.07
N GLN A 387 88.24 65.88 31.02
CA GLN A 387 86.87 65.58 31.45
C GLN A 387 85.86 66.57 30.83
N GLN A 388 84.56 66.31 31.11
CA GLN A 388 83.39 67.22 31.13
C GLN A 388 82.70 67.41 29.78
N GLN A 389 81.36 67.37 29.63
CA GLN A 389 80.23 67.76 30.51
C GLN A 389 78.92 67.24 29.83
N THR A 390 77.83 66.73 30.46
CA THR A 390 77.47 66.35 31.84
C THR A 390 76.30 65.35 31.80
N CYS A 391 76.27 64.38 32.73
CA CYS A 391 75.03 63.78 33.24
C CYS A 391 74.56 64.52 34.50
N ASN A 392 73.31 64.31 34.92
CA ASN A 392 72.94 63.80 36.27
C ASN A 392 71.40 63.59 36.36
N GLU A 393 70.88 62.48 36.90
CA GLU A 393 70.71 62.09 38.33
C GLU A 393 69.64 62.93 39.07
N THR A 394 68.94 62.50 40.14
CA THR A 394 69.14 61.44 41.17
C THR A 394 67.72 61.02 41.68
N ARG A 395 67.34 59.76 41.98
CA ARG A 395 67.73 58.80 43.07
C ARG A 395 66.90 58.96 44.37
N SER A 396 66.74 57.85 45.13
CA SER A 396 66.38 57.76 46.57
C SER A 396 64.87 57.68 46.91
N LEU A 397 64.39 57.09 48.02
CA LEU A 397 64.61 55.76 48.67
C LEU A 397 63.63 55.62 49.87
N VAL A 398 63.38 54.39 50.35
CA VAL A 398 62.78 53.99 51.65
C VAL A 398 61.26 54.19 51.88
N LEU A 399 60.65 53.05 52.24
CA LEU A 399 59.46 52.72 53.07
C LEU A 399 58.80 53.83 53.93
N GLU A 400 57.47 53.81 54.08
CA GLU A 400 56.77 53.17 55.24
C GLU A 400 55.22 53.20 55.16
N VAL A 401 54.57 52.21 55.83
CA VAL A 401 53.30 52.29 56.61
C VAL A 401 51.91 52.55 55.94
N GLU A 402 50.94 51.65 56.24
CA GLU A 402 49.45 51.79 56.28
C GLU A 402 48.67 52.18 54.98
N GLN A 403 47.34 51.97 54.81
CA GLN A 403 46.31 51.06 55.38
C GLN A 403 44.99 51.23 54.57
N SER A 404 43.99 50.35 54.77
CA SER A 404 42.56 50.51 54.42
C SER A 404 42.20 50.33 52.92
N ASP A 405 41.41 49.32 52.51
CA ASP A 405 39.92 49.20 52.60
C ASP A 405 39.20 50.05 51.51
N LEU A 406 38.04 49.75 50.91
CA LEU A 406 37.06 48.64 50.85
C LEU A 406 36.20 48.90 49.57
N TYR A 407 35.27 48.12 49.01
CA TYR A 407 34.52 46.86 49.26
C TYR A 407 33.93 46.43 47.87
N ASP A 408 33.31 45.28 47.57
CA ASP A 408 32.97 44.04 48.31
C ASP A 408 32.74 42.84 47.36
N ILE A 409 32.69 41.62 47.91
CA ILE A 409 32.13 40.40 47.28
C ILE A 409 31.40 39.59 48.38
N PRO A 410 30.28 38.91 48.09
CA PRO A 410 30.30 37.44 48.23
C PRO A 410 29.64 36.73 47.03
N LEU A 411 30.05 35.55 46.53
CA LEU A 411 30.79 34.38 47.06
C LEU A 411 30.10 33.57 48.18
N ILE A 412 29.34 32.56 47.74
CA ILE A 412 29.36 31.17 48.22
C ILE A 412 29.30 30.33 46.91
N ASN A 413 30.36 29.76 46.33
CA ASN A 413 31.41 28.86 46.83
C ASN A 413 30.89 27.44 47.10
N ASP A 414 31.41 26.46 46.34
CA ASP A 414 31.92 25.13 46.74
C ASP A 414 31.17 24.27 47.78
N THR A 415 31.14 22.93 47.69
CA THR A 415 31.87 21.97 46.83
C THR A 415 31.17 20.59 46.89
N ASN A 416 31.68 19.63 46.11
CA ASN A 416 31.73 18.18 46.42
C ASN A 416 30.39 17.48 46.77
N GLU A 417 29.83 16.67 45.88
CA GLU A 417 30.26 15.30 45.50
C GLU A 417 29.40 14.21 46.20
N TRP A 418 29.27 13.10 45.47
CA TRP A 418 28.83 11.77 45.88
C TRP A 418 27.34 11.47 46.08
N GLU A 419 27.02 10.30 45.51
CA GLU A 419 25.97 9.34 45.84
C GLU A 419 24.51 9.81 45.73
N SER A 420 23.77 9.34 44.72
CA SER A 420 23.25 7.96 44.62
C SER A 420 22.27 7.62 45.74
N TYR A 421 20.97 7.59 45.42
CA TYR A 421 20.18 6.41 45.73
C TYR A 421 19.02 6.21 44.73
N SER A 422 18.61 4.95 44.57
CA SER A 422 17.53 4.51 43.70
C SER A 422 16.19 4.31 44.45
N GLY A 423 15.09 4.31 43.70
CA GLY A 423 13.72 4.15 44.19
C GLY A 423 12.77 4.88 43.24
N ILE A 424 12.16 4.27 42.23
CA ILE A 424 11.26 3.10 42.27
C ILE A 424 10.16 3.30 43.32
N THR A 425 8.99 3.76 42.86
CA THR A 425 7.72 3.24 43.39
C THR A 425 6.69 3.27 42.27
N GLU A 426 6.46 2.09 41.71
CA GLU A 426 5.34 1.81 40.81
C GLU A 426 4.03 1.79 41.62
N THR A 427 2.92 2.26 41.06
CA THR A 427 1.59 1.95 41.61
C THR A 427 0.54 1.94 40.50
N ALA A 428 -0.08 0.79 40.29
CA ALA A 428 -1.10 0.60 39.26
C ALA A 428 -2.47 1.19 39.65
N LEU A 429 -3.30 1.48 38.65
CA LEU A 429 -4.74 1.63 38.81
C LEU A 429 -5.47 0.48 38.09
N ILE A 430 -6.50 -0.03 38.75
CA ILE A 430 -7.10 -1.35 38.47
C ILE A 430 -8.43 -1.19 37.72
N LYS A 431 -8.64 -2.03 36.69
CA LYS A 431 -9.95 -2.22 36.05
C LYS A 431 -10.97 -2.77 37.04
N ASN A 432 -12.21 -2.31 37.00
CA ASN A 432 -13.36 -3.09 37.44
C ASN A 432 -14.57 -2.85 36.55
N HIS A 433 -15.14 -3.94 36.05
CA HIS A 433 -16.56 -4.06 35.71
C HIS A 433 -17.25 -4.78 36.89
N PRO A 434 -18.59 -4.70 37.02
CA PRO A 434 -19.44 -5.70 36.36
C PRO A 434 -20.13 -5.20 35.09
#